data_AF-A0A6L9IME3-F1
#
_entry.id   AF-A0A6L9IME3-F1
#
_cell.length_a   1.000
_cell.length_b   1.000
_cell.length_c   1.000
_cell.angle_alpha   90.00
_cell.angle_beta   90.00
_cell.angle_gamma   90.00
#
_symmetry.space_group_name_H-M   'P 1'
#
loop_
_entity.id
_entity.type
_entity.pdbx_description
1 polymer ?
#
loop_
_entity_poly.entity_id
_entity_poly.type
_entity_poly.pdbx_seq_one_letter_code
_entity_poly.pdbx_strand_id
1 'polypeptide(L)'
;MTTIGIVSLGISVLATGLFAGLMFTLIFLMQLKWNRQTAAEYIVDIQPFLEVGKGNRVIGFLLFVGLLAPVPALLGATAVTQSAVNVLLLVGMVVFGLGALGVTVVLNLPTYHAIMSLDAQAPADNWGDLRRRFYQLNLTRFLASFSAFALFIAAMAIQL
;
A
#
# COMPACT_ATOMS: atom_id res chain seq x y z
N MET A 1 1.76 18.19 -21.03
CA MET A 1 2.39 16.88 -20.78
C MET A 1 2.58 16.13 -22.09
N THR A 2 3.64 15.32 -22.22
CA THR A 2 3.85 14.45 -23.38
C THR A 2 2.90 13.23 -23.36
N THR A 3 2.69 12.55 -24.49
CA THR A 3 1.95 11.26 -24.54
C THR A 3 2.50 10.26 -23.53
N ILE A 4 3.84 10.21 -23.40
CA ILE A 4 4.53 9.38 -22.41
C ILE A 4 4.09 9.76 -20.99
N GLY A 5 4.02 11.05 -20.68
CA GLY A 5 3.53 11.52 -19.38
C GLY A 5 2.12 11.04 -19.08
N ILE A 6 1.17 11.18 -20.03
CA ILE A 6 -0.22 10.77 -19.84
C ILE A 6 -0.34 9.27 -19.57
N VAL A 7 0.34 8.45 -20.38
CA VAL A 7 0.35 6.99 -20.19
C VAL A 7 0.96 6.63 -18.83
N SER A 8 2.06 7.28 -18.45
CA SER A 8 2.75 7.04 -17.18
C SER A 8 1.87 7.38 -15.96
N LEU A 9 1.08 8.46 -16.04
CA LEU A 9 0.11 8.82 -15.03
C LEU A 9 -1.04 7.80 -14.95
N GLY A 10 -1.56 7.35 -16.09
CA GLY A 10 -2.56 6.28 -16.14
C GLY A 10 -2.08 4.98 -15.47
N ILE A 11 -0.83 4.58 -15.72
CA ILE A 11 -0.20 3.42 -15.06
C ILE A 11 -0.11 3.65 -13.54
N SER A 12 0.24 4.87 -13.11
CA SER A 12 0.33 5.23 -11.68
C SER A 12 -1.03 5.11 -10.99
N VAL A 13 -2.10 5.62 -11.61
CA VAL A 13 -3.48 5.51 -11.14
C VAL A 13 -3.88 4.04 -10.99
N LEU A 14 -3.62 3.21 -12.01
CA LEU A 14 -3.95 1.78 -11.96
C LEU A 14 -3.17 1.05 -10.85
N ALA A 15 -1.86 1.26 -10.75
CA ALA A 15 -1.02 0.57 -9.78
C ALA A 15 -1.40 0.93 -8.33
N THR A 16 -1.55 2.23 -8.05
CA THR A 16 -1.96 2.72 -6.72
C THR A 16 -3.38 2.30 -6.36
N GLY A 17 -4.32 2.34 -7.32
CA GLY A 17 -5.70 1.90 -7.13
C GLY A 17 -5.82 0.39 -6.85
N LEU A 18 -5.12 -0.44 -7.62
CA LEU A 18 -5.08 -1.90 -7.38
C LEU A 18 -4.48 -2.22 -6.01
N PHE A 19 -3.40 -1.56 -5.62
CA PHE A 19 -2.80 -1.76 -4.31
C PHE A 19 -3.73 -1.26 -3.18
N ALA A 20 -4.39 -0.12 -3.35
CA ALA A 20 -5.39 0.36 -2.39
C ALA A 20 -6.56 -0.60 -2.25
N GLY A 21 -7.08 -1.15 -3.36
CA GLY A 21 -8.12 -2.17 -3.34
C GLY A 21 -7.69 -3.47 -2.64
N LEU A 22 -6.44 -3.90 -2.84
CA LEU A 22 -5.87 -5.03 -2.10
C LEU A 22 -5.84 -4.77 -0.59
N MET A 23 -5.38 -3.58 -0.17
CA MET A 23 -5.33 -3.22 1.25
C MET A 23 -6.74 -3.04 1.84
N PHE A 24 -7.69 -2.52 1.06
CA PHE A 24 -9.09 -2.44 1.45
C PHE A 24 -9.64 -3.83 1.79
N THR A 25 -9.44 -4.81 0.90
CA THR A 25 -9.83 -6.21 1.16
C THR A 25 -9.22 -6.75 2.46
N LEU A 26 -7.94 -6.46 2.69
CA LEU A 26 -7.25 -6.88 3.91
C LEU A 26 -7.86 -6.27 5.17
N ILE A 27 -8.17 -4.97 5.16
CA ILE A 27 -8.65 -4.24 6.35
C ILE A 27 -10.14 -4.43 6.61
N PHE A 28 -10.97 -4.47 5.57
CA PHE A 28 -12.42 -4.46 5.74
C PHE A 28 -13.02 -5.86 5.70
N LEU A 29 -12.39 -6.80 4.99
CA LEU A 29 -12.87 -8.19 4.91
C LEU A 29 -12.08 -9.11 5.84
N MET A 30 -10.75 -9.17 5.67
CA MET A 30 -9.94 -10.15 6.42
C MET A 30 -9.82 -9.79 7.91
N GLN A 31 -9.57 -8.53 8.24
CA GLN A 31 -9.49 -8.11 9.65
C GLN A 31 -10.82 -8.22 10.38
N LEU A 32 -11.95 -8.05 9.69
CA LEU A 32 -13.26 -8.29 10.31
C LEU A 32 -13.42 -9.76 10.73
N LYS A 33 -12.95 -10.70 9.88
CA LYS A 33 -12.90 -12.13 10.20
C LYS A 33 -11.96 -12.39 11.38
N TRP A 34 -10.71 -11.96 11.29
CA TRP A 34 -9.70 -12.15 12.33
C TRP A 34 -10.06 -11.50 13.66
N ASN A 35 -10.90 -10.46 13.64
CA ASN A 35 -11.30 -9.77 14.86
C ASN A 35 -12.16 -10.61 15.80
N ARG A 36 -12.80 -11.66 15.28
CA ARG A 36 -13.70 -12.56 16.00
C ARG A 36 -13.03 -13.85 16.46
N GLN A 37 -11.75 -14.02 16.16
CA GLN A 37 -11.01 -15.25 16.43
C GLN A 37 -10.29 -15.21 17.77
N THR A 38 -10.17 -16.40 18.35
CA THR A 38 -9.21 -16.69 19.43
C THR A 38 -7.77 -16.57 18.91
N ALA A 39 -6.79 -16.56 19.82
CA ALA A 39 -5.39 -16.46 19.45
C ALA A 39 -4.94 -17.61 18.54
N ALA A 40 -5.31 -18.86 18.86
CA ALA A 40 -4.94 -20.04 18.08
C ALA A 40 -5.55 -20.00 16.67
N GLU A 41 -6.84 -19.67 16.55
CA GLU A 41 -7.52 -19.54 15.25
C GLU A 41 -6.90 -18.43 14.39
N TYR A 42 -6.58 -17.28 15.00
CA TYR A 42 -5.90 -16.19 14.30
C TYR A 42 -4.54 -16.63 13.76
N ILE A 43 -3.72 -17.30 14.58
CA ILE A 43 -2.37 -17.75 14.19
C ILE A 43 -2.44 -18.75 13.03
N VAL A 44 -3.34 -19.74 13.13
CA VAL A 44 -3.56 -20.75 12.08
C VAL A 44 -3.99 -20.12 10.76
N ASP A 45 -4.82 -19.07 10.80
CA ASP A 45 -5.31 -18.41 9.59
C ASP A 45 -4.32 -17.38 9.00
N ILE A 46 -3.66 -16.60 9.84
CA ILE A 46 -2.81 -15.48 9.40
C ILE A 46 -1.48 -15.98 8.83
N GLN A 47 -0.90 -17.07 9.35
CA GLN A 47 0.42 -17.53 8.94
C GLN A 47 0.46 -17.97 7.47
N PRO A 48 -0.45 -18.85 6.97
CA PRO A 48 -0.49 -19.20 5.56
C PRO A 48 -0.76 -17.98 4.66
N PHE A 49 -1.59 -17.04 5.12
CA PHE A 49 -1.83 -15.79 4.40
C PHE A 49 -0.54 -14.97 4.26
N LEU A 50 0.24 -14.84 5.33
CA LEU A 50 1.52 -14.12 5.32
C LEU A 50 2.58 -14.83 4.50
N GLU A 51 2.62 -16.16 4.46
CA GLU A 51 3.52 -16.91 3.58
C GLU A 51 3.30 -16.59 2.11
N VAL A 52 2.04 -16.48 1.68
CA VAL A 52 1.68 -16.09 0.31
C VAL A 52 1.93 -14.60 0.06
N GLY A 53 1.63 -13.74 1.04
CA GLY A 53 1.72 -12.29 0.90
C GLY A 53 3.15 -11.75 1.02
N LYS A 54 4.00 -12.37 1.85
CA LYS A 54 5.37 -11.93 2.08
C LYS A 54 6.24 -12.26 0.88
N GLY A 55 6.86 -11.23 0.29
CA GLY A 55 7.70 -11.39 -0.89
C GLY A 55 6.92 -11.66 -2.19
N ASN A 56 5.59 -11.50 -2.17
CA ASN A 56 4.78 -11.63 -3.38
C ASN A 56 5.22 -10.61 -4.43
N ARG A 57 5.66 -11.12 -5.60
CA ARG A 57 6.22 -10.28 -6.68
C ARG A 57 5.21 -9.31 -7.27
N VAL A 58 3.92 -9.66 -7.30
CA VAL A 58 2.86 -8.77 -7.81
C VAL A 58 2.67 -7.59 -6.87
N ILE A 59 2.62 -7.84 -5.56
CA ILE A 59 2.52 -6.77 -4.55
C ILE A 59 3.75 -5.84 -4.63
N GLY A 60 4.95 -6.41 -4.73
CA GLY A 60 6.18 -5.64 -4.91
C GLY A 60 6.14 -4.81 -6.19
N PHE A 61 5.74 -5.41 -7.31
CA PHE A 61 5.60 -4.73 -8.60
C PHE A 61 4.63 -3.55 -8.53
N LEU A 62 3.44 -3.72 -7.93
CA LEU A 62 2.48 -2.63 -7.75
C LEU A 62 3.05 -1.48 -6.93
N LEU A 63 3.81 -1.77 -5.87
CA LEU A 63 4.47 -0.74 -5.06
C LEU A 63 5.57 0.00 -5.84
N PHE A 64 6.42 -0.70 -6.58
CA PHE A 64 7.49 -0.07 -7.35
C PHE A 64 6.93 0.76 -8.51
N VAL A 65 5.98 0.21 -9.27
CA VAL A 65 5.35 0.90 -10.40
C VAL A 65 4.52 2.08 -9.91
N GLY A 66 3.72 1.91 -8.85
CA GLY A 66 2.93 3.02 -8.28
C GLY A 66 3.78 4.20 -7.82
N LEU A 67 5.04 3.96 -7.42
CA LEU A 67 5.98 5.01 -7.04
C LEU A 67 6.72 5.64 -8.22
N LEU A 68 7.18 4.83 -9.18
CA LEU A 68 8.10 5.29 -10.24
C LEU A 68 7.40 5.68 -11.55
N ALA A 69 6.22 5.13 -11.83
CA ALA A 69 5.44 5.46 -13.02
C ALA A 69 5.07 6.95 -13.16
N PRO A 70 4.89 7.78 -12.11
CA PRO A 70 4.57 9.20 -12.31
C PRO A 70 5.79 10.06 -12.65
N VAL A 71 7.02 9.55 -12.60
CA VAL A 71 8.25 10.31 -12.87
C VAL A 71 8.28 10.92 -14.29
N PRO A 72 7.96 10.20 -15.38
CA PRO A 72 7.92 10.78 -16.71
C PRO A 72 6.88 11.89 -16.87
N ALA A 73 5.74 11.79 -16.18
CA ALA A 73 4.74 12.86 -16.13
C ALA A 73 5.31 14.13 -15.47
N LEU A 74 6.02 13.96 -14.35
CA LEU A 74 6.66 15.06 -13.63
C LEU A 74 7.77 15.75 -14.46
N LEU A 75 8.61 14.97 -15.16
CA LEU A 75 9.70 15.51 -15.99
C LEU A 75 9.19 16.15 -17.29
N GLY A 76 8.04 15.70 -17.80
CA GLY A 76 7.43 16.19 -19.03
C GLY A 76 6.53 17.42 -18.85
N ALA A 77 6.37 17.93 -17.63
CA ALA A 77 5.59 19.12 -17.32
C ALA A 77 6.44 20.40 -17.54
N THR A 78 6.05 21.26 -18.48
CA THR A 78 6.73 22.53 -18.72
C THR A 78 6.41 23.55 -17.62
N ALA A 79 7.37 24.42 -17.29
CA ALA A 79 7.38 25.26 -16.09
C ALA A 79 6.21 26.24 -15.92
N VAL A 80 5.44 26.53 -16.98
CA VAL A 80 4.48 27.65 -17.01
C VAL A 80 3.01 27.22 -16.82
N THR A 81 2.66 25.94 -17.03
CA THR A 81 1.24 25.52 -17.12
C THR A 81 0.81 24.43 -16.13
N GLN A 82 1.68 23.89 -15.27
CA GLN A 82 1.35 22.67 -14.49
C GLN A 82 1.78 22.68 -13.01
N SER A 83 1.81 23.84 -12.32
CA SER A 83 2.23 23.86 -10.91
C SER A 83 1.34 22.98 -10.02
N ALA A 84 0.02 23.02 -10.22
CA ALA A 84 -0.92 22.20 -9.45
C ALA A 84 -0.76 20.70 -9.74
N VAL A 85 -0.66 20.29 -11.01
CA VAL A 85 -0.42 18.90 -11.41
C VAL A 85 0.89 18.38 -10.81
N ASN A 86 1.97 19.15 -10.90
CA ASN A 86 3.27 18.76 -10.35
C ASN A 86 3.24 18.61 -8.83
N VAL A 87 2.55 19.52 -8.13
CA VAL A 87 2.35 19.40 -6.67
C VAL A 87 1.58 18.13 -6.33
N LEU A 88 0.49 17.84 -7.03
CA LEU A 88 -0.31 16.62 -6.80
C LEU A 88 0.53 15.34 -7.05
N LEU A 89 1.32 15.31 -8.13
CA LEU A 89 2.21 14.19 -8.43
C LEU A 89 3.27 14.02 -7.34
N LEU A 90 3.97 15.09 -6.96
CA LEU A 90 5.01 15.05 -5.93
C LEU A 90 4.45 14.61 -4.57
N VAL A 91 3.34 15.20 -4.14
CA VAL A 91 2.69 14.83 -2.88
C VAL A 91 2.21 13.39 -2.94
N GLY A 92 1.59 12.96 -4.04
CA GLY A 92 1.15 11.57 -4.22
C GLY A 92 2.31 10.57 -4.15
N MET A 93 3.44 10.87 -4.80
CA MET A 93 4.66 10.07 -4.73
C MET A 93 5.23 9.99 -3.32
N VAL A 94 5.30 11.11 -2.59
CA VAL A 94 5.82 11.14 -1.21
C VAL A 94 4.90 10.35 -0.28
N VAL A 95 3.58 10.56 -0.37
CA VAL A 95 2.59 9.85 0.44
C VAL A 95 2.65 8.35 0.17
N PHE A 96 2.68 7.94 -1.10
CA PHE A 96 2.78 6.52 -1.47
C PHE A 96 4.12 5.91 -1.06
N GLY A 97 5.22 6.60 -1.34
CA GLY A 97 6.58 6.15 -1.05
C GLY A 97 6.82 5.95 0.44
N LEU A 98 6.44 6.91 1.28
CA LEU A 98 6.62 6.80 2.73
C LEU A 98 5.56 5.90 3.37
N GLY A 99 4.28 6.15 3.06
CA GLY A 99 3.16 5.51 3.75
C GLY A 99 2.81 4.11 3.27
N ALA A 100 3.05 3.78 2.00
CA ALA A 100 2.81 2.43 1.48
C ALA A 100 4.12 1.62 1.40
N LEU A 101 5.10 2.07 0.61
CA LEU A 101 6.35 1.33 0.40
C LEU A 101 7.23 1.33 1.66
N GLY A 102 7.49 2.50 2.23
CA GLY A 102 8.32 2.66 3.43
C GLY A 102 7.78 1.86 4.61
N VAL A 103 6.49 2.00 4.92
CA VAL A 103 5.80 1.19 5.94
C VAL A 103 5.92 -0.31 5.65
N THR A 104 5.75 -0.75 4.40
CA THR A 104 5.89 -2.17 4.02
C THR A 104 7.26 -2.70 4.39
N VAL A 105 8.32 -2.03 3.95
CA VAL A 105 9.71 -2.51 4.10
C VAL A 105 10.18 -2.40 5.54
N VAL A 106 9.97 -1.24 6.17
CA VAL A 106 10.59 -0.91 7.46
C VAL A 106 9.80 -1.49 8.63
N LEU A 107 8.47 -1.51 8.56
CA LEU A 107 7.62 -1.81 9.72
C LEU A 107 6.83 -3.10 9.54
N ASN A 108 6.31 -3.36 8.34
CA ASN A 108 5.41 -4.47 8.10
C ASN A 108 6.16 -5.80 7.98
N LEU A 109 7.30 -5.84 7.27
CA LEU A 109 8.13 -7.05 7.18
C LEU A 109 8.56 -7.56 8.57
N PRO A 110 9.11 -6.75 9.49
CA PRO A 110 9.40 -7.21 10.85
C PRO A 110 8.17 -7.73 11.60
N THR A 111 7.03 -7.06 11.44
CA THR A 111 5.76 -7.49 12.06
C THR A 111 5.32 -8.85 11.51
N TYR A 112 5.49 -9.10 10.21
CA TYR A 112 5.16 -10.39 9.61
C TYR A 112 6.03 -11.51 10.19
N HIS A 113 7.34 -11.25 10.32
CA HIS A 113 8.27 -12.19 10.94
C HIS A 113 7.88 -12.54 12.37
N ALA A 114 7.49 -11.54 13.17
CA ALA A 114 7.04 -11.76 14.55
C ALA A 114 5.73 -12.57 14.63
N ILE A 115 4.78 -12.36 13.71
CA ILE A 115 3.54 -13.15 13.66
C ILE A 115 3.81 -14.59 13.21
N MET A 116 4.69 -14.78 12.24
CA MET A 116 5.08 -16.12 11.76
C MET A 116 5.86 -16.94 12.78
N SER A 117 6.43 -16.32 13.82
CA SER A 117 7.09 -17.04 14.93
C SER A 117 6.14 -17.44 16.06
N LEU A 118 4.86 -17.07 16.00
CA LEU A 118 3.89 -17.45 17.04
C LEU A 118 3.55 -18.94 16.96
N ASP A 119 3.39 -19.57 18.12
CA ASP A 119 2.89 -20.94 18.24
C ASP A 119 1.38 -20.93 18.49
N ALA A 120 0.61 -21.59 17.64
CA ALA A 120 -0.84 -21.71 17.80
C ALA A 120 -1.26 -22.57 19.00
N GLN A 121 -0.41 -23.52 19.42
CA GLN A 121 -0.69 -24.41 20.56
C GLN A 121 -0.35 -23.75 21.91
N ALA A 122 0.54 -22.77 21.89
CA ALA A 122 0.92 -21.98 23.05
C ALA A 122 1.06 -20.48 22.68
N PRO A 123 -0.06 -19.77 22.43
CA PRO A 123 -0.02 -18.38 21.98
C PRO A 123 0.67 -17.48 23.00
N ALA A 124 1.67 -16.71 22.55
CA ALA A 124 2.39 -15.76 23.39
C ALA A 124 1.47 -14.63 23.89
N ASP A 125 1.69 -14.13 25.10
CA ASP A 125 0.86 -13.09 25.73
C ASP A 125 0.73 -11.80 24.89
N ASN A 126 1.70 -11.52 24.02
CA ASN A 126 1.73 -10.33 23.16
C ASN A 126 1.02 -10.51 21.80
N TRP A 127 0.35 -11.63 21.54
CA TRP A 127 -0.31 -11.88 20.23
C TRP A 127 -1.31 -10.77 19.85
N GLY A 128 -2.06 -10.26 20.83
CA GLY A 128 -3.04 -9.20 20.64
C GLY A 128 -2.41 -7.88 20.21
N ASP A 129 -1.22 -7.57 20.75
CA ASP A 129 -0.45 -6.39 20.36
C ASP A 129 0.09 -6.51 18.93
N LEU A 130 0.59 -7.70 18.56
CA LEU A 130 1.04 -7.97 17.20
C LEU A 130 -0.09 -7.87 16.19
N ARG A 131 -1.27 -8.43 16.51
CA ARG A 131 -2.48 -8.32 15.67
C ARG A 131 -2.90 -6.85 15.49
N ARG A 132 -2.95 -6.09 16.57
CA ARG A 132 -3.31 -4.66 16.54
C ARG A 132 -2.31 -3.85 15.71
N ARG A 133 -1.02 -4.08 15.90
CA ARG A 133 0.04 -3.44 15.12
C ARG A 133 -0.08 -3.78 13.64
N PHE A 134 -0.30 -5.05 13.30
CA PHE A 134 -0.52 -5.47 11.93
C PHE A 134 -1.74 -4.79 11.28
N TYR A 135 -2.85 -4.66 12.01
CA TYR A 135 -4.01 -3.87 11.53
C TYR A 135 -3.63 -2.41 11.26
N GLN A 136 -3.00 -1.74 12.23
CA GLN A 136 -2.64 -0.32 12.12
C GLN A 136 -1.70 -0.06 10.95
N LEU A 137 -0.67 -0.87 10.77
CA LEU A 137 0.29 -0.72 9.66
C LEU A 137 -0.40 -0.91 8.31
N ASN A 138 -1.30 -1.89 8.17
CA ASN A 138 -2.04 -2.07 6.93
C ASN A 138 -3.04 -0.94 6.69
N LEU A 139 -3.68 -0.40 7.73
CA LEU A 139 -4.52 0.80 7.64
C LEU A 139 -3.73 2.01 7.14
N THR A 140 -2.52 2.23 7.65
CA THR A 140 -1.63 3.28 7.15
C THR A 140 -1.31 3.07 5.67
N ARG A 141 -0.96 1.84 5.26
CA ARG A 141 -0.68 1.52 3.85
C ARG A 141 -1.89 1.76 2.96
N PHE A 142 -3.09 1.39 3.41
CA PHE A 142 -4.34 1.67 2.71
C PHE A 142 -4.55 3.16 2.53
N LEU A 143 -4.57 3.94 3.62
CA LEU A 143 -4.79 5.38 3.57
C LEU A 143 -3.78 6.07 2.66
N ALA A 144 -2.49 5.74 2.79
CA ALA A 144 -1.45 6.28 1.92
C ALA A 144 -1.68 5.94 0.45
N SER A 145 -1.97 4.68 0.14
CA SER A 145 -2.22 4.26 -1.24
C SER A 145 -3.48 4.86 -1.85
N PHE A 146 -4.55 4.96 -1.07
CA PHE A 146 -5.81 5.56 -1.48
C PHE A 146 -5.67 7.07 -1.69
N SER A 147 -4.97 7.77 -0.79
CA SER A 147 -4.67 9.20 -0.96
C SER A 147 -3.83 9.46 -2.20
N ALA A 148 -2.77 8.68 -2.43
CA ALA A 148 -1.95 8.80 -3.64
C ALA A 148 -2.76 8.54 -4.92
N PHE A 149 -3.61 7.50 -4.91
CA PHE A 149 -4.55 7.21 -6.00
C PHE A 149 -5.48 8.40 -6.29
N ALA A 150 -6.09 8.99 -5.26
CA ALA A 150 -6.96 10.15 -5.41
C ALA A 150 -6.21 11.38 -5.97
N LEU A 151 -4.98 11.62 -5.50
CA LEU A 151 -4.12 12.71 -5.99
C LEU A 151 -3.74 12.50 -7.47
N PHE A 152 -3.42 11.27 -7.87
CA PHE A 152 -3.10 10.95 -9.26
C PHE A 152 -4.32 11.04 -10.18
N ILE A 153 -5.51 10.66 -9.72
CA ILE A 153 -6.77 10.91 -10.45
C ILE A 153 -7.01 12.41 -10.60
N ALA A 154 -6.84 13.20 -9.54
CA ALA A 154 -7.02 14.65 -9.60
C ALA A 154 -6.03 15.30 -10.57
N ALA A 155 -4.77 14.87 -10.54
CA ALA A 155 -3.75 15.31 -11.49
C ALA A 155 -4.14 14.96 -12.95
N MET A 156 -4.67 13.76 -13.17
CA MET A 156 -5.13 13.30 -14.48
C MET A 156 -6.35 14.09 -14.97
N ALA A 157 -7.31 14.39 -14.08
CA ALA A 157 -8.51 15.14 -14.39
C ALA A 157 -8.23 16.61 -14.74
N ILE A 158 -7.22 17.23 -14.12
CA ILE A 158 -6.76 18.58 -14.47
C ILE A 158 -6.03 18.58 -15.83
N GLN A 159 -5.46 17.43 -16.21
CA GLN A 159 -4.62 17.29 -17.39
C GLN A 159 -5.40 16.97 -18.67
N LEU A 160 -6.61 16.42 -18.54
CA LEU A 160 -7.56 16.13 -19.63
C LEU A 160 -8.37 17.38 -20.00
#